data_AF-A0A3M1S7M2-F1
#
_entry.id   AF-A0A3M1S7M2-F1
#
_cell.length_a   1.000
_cell.length_b   1.000
_cell.length_c   1.000
_cell.angle_alpha   90.00
_cell.angle_beta   90.00
_cell.angle_gamma   90.00
#
_symmetry.space_group_name_H-M   'P 1'
#
loop_
_entity.id
_entity.type
_entity.pdbx_description
1 polymer ?
#
loop_
_entity_poly.entity_id
_entity_poly.type
_entity_poly.pdbx_seq_one_letter_code
_entity_poly.pdbx_strand_id
1 'polypeptide(L)'
;MLLAMDSGMTTGKIQGVETKDPAFGTPALWIEPSMRDRAEMYGYTVVDPTAVIATHLTETIRRHADEILTRDATQHLIDELKKTSPAVVDDLIPNVMRLAEVQQILQMLLREQVPIRQLGVILETLGDYAGRTKDPILLTEFVRARLARTISTRYRDAENRLYVVTLDPTLEDRVRAGFEHNERGLFIRMAPQMIEKICRAIAAQVEKLTAANRPPVVLVSPQIRAALREMTAAHLPNLVVLSYNEVTRDTRIESVGMVVDNER
;
A
#
# COMPACT_ATOMS: atom_id res chain seq x y z
N MET A 1 10.63 -30.02 -11.51
CA MET A 1 11.34 -28.73 -11.35
C MET A 1 10.78 -27.98 -10.16
N LEU A 2 11.63 -27.23 -9.46
CA LEU A 2 11.30 -26.37 -8.31
C LEU A 2 11.84 -24.96 -8.58
N LEU A 3 11.24 -23.94 -8.00
CA LEU A 3 11.74 -22.57 -8.10
C LEU A 3 12.57 -22.24 -6.85
N ALA A 4 13.83 -21.90 -7.04
CA ALA A 4 14.72 -21.43 -5.98
C ALA A 4 14.87 -19.92 -6.07
N MET A 5 14.45 -19.21 -5.02
CA MET A 5 14.48 -17.75 -4.93
C MET A 5 15.63 -17.29 -4.03
N ASP A 6 16.36 -16.29 -4.49
CA ASP A 6 17.42 -15.64 -3.72
C ASP A 6 16.82 -14.56 -2.82
N SER A 7 17.00 -14.70 -1.51
CA SER A 7 16.54 -13.73 -0.51
C SER A 7 17.56 -12.61 -0.25
N GLY A 8 18.67 -12.58 -0.99
CA GLY A 8 19.80 -11.65 -0.78
C GLY A 8 20.77 -12.11 0.31
N MET A 9 20.52 -13.28 0.92
CA MET A 9 21.35 -13.88 1.96
C MET A 9 21.99 -15.20 1.50
N THR A 10 21.95 -15.50 0.20
CA THR A 10 22.49 -16.77 -0.32
C THR A 10 24.02 -16.80 -0.24
N THR A 11 24.58 -17.95 0.13
CA THR A 11 26.02 -18.11 0.37
C THR A 11 26.76 -18.81 -0.77
N GLY A 12 26.05 -19.21 -1.83
CA GLY A 12 26.60 -19.92 -2.97
C GLY A 12 25.65 -19.95 -4.15
N LYS A 13 26.14 -20.32 -5.34
CA LYS A 13 25.32 -20.46 -6.55
C LYS A 13 24.93 -21.92 -6.77
N ILE A 14 23.72 -22.14 -7.25
CA ILE A 14 23.22 -23.44 -7.72
C ILE A 14 23.03 -23.43 -9.23
N GLN A 15 23.07 -24.61 -9.85
CA GLN A 15 22.77 -24.75 -11.27
C GLN A 15 21.26 -24.80 -11.49
N GLY A 16 20.77 -24.05 -12.47
CA GLY A 16 19.36 -24.00 -12.83
C GLY A 16 19.13 -23.10 -14.04
N VAL A 17 17.88 -23.01 -14.48
CA VAL A 17 17.47 -22.08 -15.55
C VAL A 17 17.06 -20.76 -14.92
N GLU A 18 17.76 -19.67 -15.29
CA GLU A 18 17.48 -18.32 -14.79
C GLU A 18 16.07 -17.86 -15.19
N THR A 19 15.39 -17.23 -14.22
CA THR A 19 14.04 -16.69 -14.39
C THR A 19 13.80 -15.58 -13.37
N LYS A 20 12.56 -15.09 -13.29
CA LYS A 20 12.10 -14.21 -12.23
C LYS A 20 10.85 -14.79 -11.59
N ASP A 21 10.72 -14.62 -10.29
CA ASP A 21 9.46 -14.92 -9.60
C ASP A 21 8.34 -14.03 -10.18
N PRO A 22 7.20 -14.60 -10.61
CA PRO A 22 6.12 -13.83 -11.22
C PRO A 22 5.36 -12.95 -10.22
N ALA A 23 5.44 -13.21 -8.91
CA ALA A 23 4.71 -12.45 -7.89
C ALA A 23 5.43 -11.14 -7.49
N PHE A 24 6.75 -11.15 -7.39
CA PHE A 24 7.55 -10.03 -6.89
C PHE A 24 8.63 -9.57 -7.89
N GLY A 25 8.86 -10.32 -8.96
CA GLY A 25 9.86 -10.00 -9.99
C GLY A 25 11.31 -10.24 -9.53
N THR A 26 11.50 -10.95 -8.43
CA THR A 26 12.82 -11.23 -7.85
C THR A 26 13.59 -12.26 -8.69
N PRO A 27 14.92 -12.16 -8.79
CA PRO A 27 15.73 -13.18 -9.46
C PRO A 27 15.52 -14.57 -8.87
N ALA A 28 15.33 -15.56 -9.73
CA ALA A 28 15.10 -16.95 -9.32
C ALA A 28 15.67 -17.95 -10.34
N LEU A 29 15.76 -19.21 -9.93
CA LEU A 29 16.27 -20.32 -10.73
C LEU A 29 15.27 -21.49 -10.73
N TRP A 30 14.94 -22.03 -11.90
CA TRP A 30 14.31 -23.34 -11.99
C TRP A 30 15.36 -24.43 -11.83
N ILE A 31 15.20 -25.27 -10.80
CA ILE A 31 16.13 -26.33 -10.45
C ILE A 31 15.47 -27.71 -10.51
N GLU A 32 16.29 -28.74 -10.69
CA GLU A 32 15.83 -30.12 -10.54
C GLU A 32 15.51 -30.43 -9.08
N PRO A 33 14.51 -31.29 -8.78
CA PRO A 33 14.16 -31.65 -7.41
C PRO A 33 15.33 -32.19 -6.59
N SER A 34 16.29 -32.88 -7.23
CA SER A 34 17.51 -33.39 -6.60
C SER A 34 18.44 -32.30 -6.07
N MET A 35 18.29 -31.05 -6.51
CA MET A 35 19.09 -29.91 -6.07
C MET A 35 18.49 -29.17 -4.88
N ARG A 36 17.31 -29.60 -4.38
CA ARG A 36 16.59 -28.95 -3.28
C ARG A 36 17.44 -28.76 -2.03
N ASP A 37 17.97 -29.86 -1.48
CA ASP A 37 18.73 -29.82 -0.23
C ASP A 37 19.95 -28.89 -0.33
N ARG A 38 20.60 -28.90 -1.50
CA ARG A 38 21.74 -28.02 -1.78
C ARG A 38 21.33 -26.54 -1.88
N ALA A 39 20.19 -26.26 -2.50
CA ALA A 39 19.66 -24.90 -2.62
C ALA A 39 19.28 -24.35 -1.24
N GLU A 40 18.55 -25.13 -0.45
CA GLU A 40 18.17 -24.76 0.93
C GLU A 40 19.42 -24.56 1.82
N MET A 41 20.45 -25.41 1.68
CA MET A 41 21.73 -25.26 2.37
C MET A 41 22.48 -23.97 2.02
N TYR A 42 22.32 -23.46 0.80
CA TYR A 42 22.86 -22.16 0.37
C TYR A 42 21.94 -20.98 0.70
N GLY A 43 20.82 -21.20 1.41
CA GLY A 43 19.90 -20.15 1.84
C GLY A 43 18.86 -19.74 0.80
N TYR A 44 18.69 -20.51 -0.28
CA TYR A 44 17.59 -20.28 -1.22
C TYR A 44 16.25 -20.69 -0.60
N THR A 45 15.21 -19.91 -0.88
CA THR A 45 13.84 -20.35 -0.61
C THR A 45 13.36 -21.19 -1.79
N VAL A 46 13.14 -22.49 -1.57
CA VAL A 46 12.70 -23.42 -2.61
C VAL A 46 11.19 -23.63 -2.53
N VAL A 47 10.48 -23.43 -3.64
CA VAL A 47 9.02 -23.53 -3.73
C VAL A 47 8.58 -24.37 -4.93
N ASP A 48 7.52 -25.14 -4.73
CA ASP A 48 6.91 -25.96 -5.76
C ASP A 48 6.17 -25.11 -6.81
N PRO A 49 6.09 -25.55 -8.08
CA PRO A 49 5.40 -24.80 -9.14
C PRO A 49 3.96 -24.39 -8.79
N THR A 50 3.22 -25.26 -8.10
CA THR A 50 1.85 -24.96 -7.65
C THR A 50 1.82 -23.80 -6.66
N ALA A 51 2.79 -23.72 -5.74
CA ALA A 51 2.90 -22.62 -4.80
C ALA A 51 3.28 -21.31 -5.51
N VAL A 52 4.12 -21.38 -6.55
CA VAL A 52 4.46 -20.22 -7.41
C VAL A 52 3.20 -19.68 -8.08
N ILE A 53 2.40 -20.54 -8.71
CA ILE A 53 1.14 -20.15 -9.36
C ILE A 53 0.16 -19.56 -8.34
N ALA A 54 -0.02 -20.21 -7.19
CA ALA A 54 -0.92 -19.74 -6.14
C ALA A 54 -0.51 -18.37 -5.59
N THR A 55 0.79 -18.14 -5.38
CA THR A 55 1.32 -16.85 -4.91
C THR A 55 1.12 -15.77 -5.97
N HIS A 56 1.41 -16.08 -7.24
CA HIS A 56 1.19 -15.14 -8.33
C HIS A 56 -0.27 -14.74 -8.49
N LEU A 57 -1.19 -15.71 -8.43
CA LEU A 57 -2.62 -15.44 -8.49
C LEU A 57 -3.08 -14.59 -7.31
N THR A 58 -2.62 -14.91 -6.09
CA THR A 58 -2.95 -14.16 -4.88
C THR A 58 -2.50 -12.71 -4.99
N GLU A 59 -1.26 -12.47 -5.41
CA GLU A 59 -0.73 -11.12 -5.59
C GLU A 59 -1.42 -10.37 -6.73
N THR A 60 -1.80 -11.06 -7.79
CA THR A 60 -2.58 -10.46 -8.89
C THR A 60 -3.95 -10.01 -8.40
N ILE A 61 -4.69 -10.87 -7.69
CA ILE A 61 -5.97 -10.52 -7.07
C ILE A 61 -5.80 -9.35 -6.09
N ARG A 62 -4.73 -9.37 -5.28
CA ARG A 62 -4.46 -8.30 -4.31
C ARG A 62 -4.20 -6.95 -4.98
N ARG A 63 -3.51 -6.92 -6.12
CA ARG A 63 -3.25 -5.70 -6.89
C ARG A 63 -4.50 -5.11 -7.54
N HIS A 64 -5.43 -5.96 -7.96
CA HIS A 64 -6.67 -5.57 -8.63
C HIS A 64 -7.91 -5.70 -7.73
N ALA A 65 -7.71 -5.70 -6.40
CA ALA A 65 -8.80 -5.95 -5.45
C ALA A 65 -9.89 -4.87 -5.52
N ASP A 66 -9.53 -3.62 -5.85
CA ASP A 66 -10.49 -2.53 -6.08
C ASP A 66 -11.37 -2.76 -7.31
N GLU A 67 -10.81 -3.33 -8.38
CA GLU A 67 -11.54 -3.68 -9.61
C GLU A 67 -12.47 -4.88 -9.40
N ILE A 68 -12.06 -5.84 -8.56
CA ILE A 68 -12.83 -7.05 -8.24
C ILE A 68 -14.01 -6.75 -7.30
N LEU A 69 -13.92 -5.70 -6.48
CA LEU A 69 -14.98 -5.35 -5.53
C LEU A 69 -16.21 -4.78 -6.24
N THR A 70 -17.15 -5.66 -6.59
CA THR A 70 -18.41 -5.30 -7.24
C THR A 70 -19.44 -4.73 -6.26
N ARG A 71 -20.55 -4.21 -6.81
CA ARG A 71 -21.69 -3.73 -6.02
C ARG A 71 -22.30 -4.84 -5.17
N ASP A 72 -22.49 -6.02 -5.75
CA ASP A 72 -23.07 -7.18 -5.07
C ASP A 72 -22.13 -7.73 -4.00
N ALA A 73 -20.83 -7.78 -4.27
CA ALA A 73 -19.84 -8.14 -3.27
C ALA A 73 -19.85 -7.15 -2.09
N THR A 74 -19.98 -5.86 -2.36
CA THR A 74 -20.10 -4.84 -1.32
C THR A 74 -21.39 -5.01 -0.52
N GLN A 75 -22.53 -5.21 -1.18
CA GLN A 75 -23.81 -5.47 -0.50
C GLN A 75 -23.71 -6.70 0.42
N HIS A 76 -23.13 -7.79 -0.09
CA HIS A 76 -22.91 -9.01 0.69
C HIS A 76 -22.06 -8.76 1.94
N LEU A 77 -20.96 -8.00 1.82
CA LEU A 77 -20.13 -7.65 2.99
C LEU A 77 -20.91 -6.83 4.03
N ILE A 78 -21.75 -5.89 3.58
CA ILE A 78 -22.61 -5.08 4.44
C ILE A 78 -23.68 -5.92 5.12
N ASP A 79 -24.31 -6.86 4.39
CA ASP A 79 -25.34 -7.76 4.93
C ASP A 79 -24.77 -8.71 5.98
N GLU A 80 -23.57 -9.26 5.75
CA GLU A 80 -22.88 -10.08 6.76
C GLU A 80 -22.55 -9.27 8.01
N LEU A 81 -22.08 -8.02 7.86
CA LEU A 81 -21.85 -7.15 9.00
C LEU A 81 -23.16 -6.84 9.74
N LYS A 82 -24.25 -6.57 9.01
CA LYS A 82 -25.56 -6.22 9.59
C LYS A 82 -26.11 -7.31 10.52
N LYS A 83 -25.82 -8.59 10.25
CA LYS A 83 -26.19 -9.70 11.14
C LYS A 83 -25.59 -9.60 12.54
N THR A 84 -24.43 -8.94 12.68
CA THR A 84 -23.69 -8.84 13.94
C THR A 84 -23.68 -7.43 14.52
N SER A 85 -23.71 -6.40 13.67
CA SER A 85 -23.60 -4.99 14.04
C SER A 85 -24.63 -4.14 13.27
N PRO A 86 -25.95 -4.37 13.47
CA PRO A 86 -26.99 -3.73 12.66
C PRO A 86 -27.03 -2.21 12.84
N ALA A 87 -26.82 -1.70 14.06
CA ALA A 87 -26.87 -0.27 14.35
C ALA A 87 -25.90 0.55 13.46
N VAL A 88 -24.64 0.11 13.35
CA VAL A 88 -23.63 0.78 12.51
C VAL A 88 -24.03 0.83 11.03
N VAL A 89 -24.70 -0.22 10.55
CA VAL A 89 -25.15 -0.30 9.16
C VAL A 89 -26.38 0.58 8.92
N ASP A 90 -27.39 0.47 9.78
CA ASP A 90 -28.68 1.16 9.63
C ASP A 90 -28.57 2.68 9.85
N ASP A 91 -27.65 3.12 10.72
CA ASP A 91 -27.37 4.54 10.94
C ASP A 91 -26.69 5.19 9.73
N LEU A 92 -25.91 4.42 8.96
CA LEU A 92 -25.16 4.92 7.80
C LEU A 92 -25.92 4.76 6.48
N ILE A 93 -26.38 3.55 6.18
CA ILE A 93 -26.94 3.17 4.87
C ILE A 93 -28.44 2.87 5.00
N PRO A 94 -29.30 3.46 4.15
CA PRO A 94 -29.01 4.35 3.02
C PRO A 94 -29.04 5.85 3.38
N ASN A 95 -29.24 6.18 4.66
CA ASN A 95 -29.69 7.51 5.08
C ASN A 95 -28.59 8.59 4.98
N VAL A 96 -27.39 8.28 5.46
CA VAL A 96 -26.25 9.21 5.47
C VAL A 96 -25.39 9.05 4.22
N MET A 97 -25.23 7.80 3.77
CA MET A 97 -24.49 7.41 2.57
C MET A 97 -25.21 6.32 1.79
N ARG A 98 -25.08 6.37 0.48
CA ARG A 98 -25.50 5.31 -0.44
C ARG A 98 -24.44 4.21 -0.46
N LEU A 99 -24.87 2.97 -0.74
CA LEU A 99 -23.98 1.84 -0.96
C LEU A 99 -22.87 2.13 -2.00
N ALA A 100 -23.16 2.99 -3.00
CA ALA A 100 -22.20 3.42 -4.01
C ALA A 100 -21.00 4.16 -3.43
N GLU A 101 -21.27 5.07 -2.51
CA GLU A 101 -20.27 5.95 -1.91
C GLU A 101 -19.40 5.13 -0.95
N VAL A 102 -20.01 4.19 -0.21
CA VAL A 102 -19.28 3.24 0.62
C VAL A 102 -18.39 2.33 -0.24
N GLN A 103 -18.91 1.76 -1.34
CA GLN A 103 -18.13 0.96 -2.28
C GLN A 103 -16.92 1.74 -2.78
N GLN A 104 -17.11 3.00 -3.21
CA GLN A 104 -16.04 3.84 -3.73
C GLN A 104 -14.91 4.00 -2.70
N ILE A 105 -15.24 4.24 -1.43
CA ILE A 105 -14.23 4.38 -0.35
C ILE A 105 -13.51 3.05 -0.10
N LEU A 106 -14.23 1.93 -0.08
CA LEU A 106 -13.61 0.60 0.06
C LEU A 106 -12.65 0.30 -1.10
N GLN A 107 -13.02 0.67 -2.33
CA GLN A 107 -12.16 0.55 -3.50
C GLN A 107 -10.89 1.41 -3.37
N MET A 108 -11.01 2.65 -2.88
CA MET A 108 -9.84 3.51 -2.64
C MET A 108 -8.88 2.93 -1.61
N LEU A 109 -9.40 2.34 -0.53
CA LEU A 109 -8.59 1.61 0.45
C LEU A 109 -7.88 0.41 -0.20
N LEU A 110 -8.61 -0.41 -0.96
CA LEU A 110 -8.07 -1.60 -1.62
C LEU A 110 -7.01 -1.28 -2.69
N ARG A 111 -7.19 -0.19 -3.45
CA ARG A 111 -6.21 0.30 -4.45
C ARG A 111 -4.87 0.66 -3.81
N GLU A 112 -4.87 1.02 -2.54
CA GLU A 112 -3.68 1.26 -1.73
C GLU A 112 -3.32 0.07 -0.83
N GLN A 113 -3.90 -1.09 -1.14
CA GLN A 113 -3.72 -2.36 -0.44
C GLN A 113 -4.09 -2.29 1.05
N VAL A 114 -4.94 -1.35 1.49
CA VAL A 114 -5.41 -1.25 2.87
C VAL A 114 -6.53 -2.28 3.10
N PRO A 115 -6.40 -3.19 4.09
CA PRO A 115 -7.40 -4.23 4.32
C PRO A 115 -8.74 -3.64 4.80
N ILE A 116 -9.83 -4.06 4.17
CA ILE A 116 -11.21 -3.69 4.55
C ILE A 116 -11.87 -4.67 5.53
N ARG A 117 -11.08 -5.54 6.17
CA ARG A 117 -11.58 -6.59 7.10
C ARG A 117 -12.30 -6.03 8.33
N GLN A 118 -11.89 -4.84 8.79
CA GLN A 118 -12.52 -4.16 9.93
C GLN A 118 -13.67 -3.26 9.43
N LEU A 119 -14.64 -3.86 8.75
CA LEU A 119 -15.71 -3.11 8.08
C LEU A 119 -16.53 -2.26 9.05
N GLY A 120 -16.81 -2.76 10.27
CA GLY A 120 -17.51 -1.98 11.30
C GLY A 120 -16.79 -0.65 11.62
N VAL A 121 -15.48 -0.69 11.87
CA VAL A 121 -14.66 0.50 12.14
C VAL A 121 -14.67 1.48 10.97
N ILE A 122 -14.67 0.95 9.74
CA ILE A 122 -14.77 1.76 8.52
C ILE A 122 -16.12 2.48 8.51
N LEU A 123 -17.23 1.76 8.66
CA LEU A 123 -18.58 2.35 8.61
C LEU A 123 -18.85 3.33 9.76
N GLU A 124 -18.39 3.04 10.98
CA GLU A 124 -18.47 4.00 12.11
C GLU A 124 -17.77 5.32 11.76
N THR A 125 -16.55 5.24 11.22
CA THR A 125 -15.81 6.44 10.82
C THR A 125 -16.54 7.19 9.70
N LEU A 126 -17.14 6.48 8.75
CA LEU A 126 -17.95 7.13 7.73
C LEU A 126 -19.17 7.82 8.31
N GLY A 127 -19.87 7.22 9.27
CA GLY A 127 -20.99 7.84 10.00
C GLY A 127 -20.60 9.14 10.69
N ASP A 128 -19.44 9.17 11.35
CA ASP A 128 -18.94 10.34 12.09
C ASP A 128 -18.60 11.54 11.18
N TYR A 129 -18.12 11.27 9.96
CA TYR A 129 -17.54 12.30 9.09
C TYR A 129 -18.37 12.61 7.83
N ALA A 130 -19.27 11.72 7.40
CA ALA A 130 -20.08 11.92 6.18
C ALA A 130 -21.10 13.08 6.29
N GLY A 131 -21.39 13.56 7.50
CA GLY A 131 -22.15 14.80 7.72
C GLY A 131 -21.30 16.07 7.55
N ARG A 132 -19.97 15.98 7.66
CA ARG A 132 -19.04 17.12 7.61
C ARG A 132 -18.45 17.34 6.22
N THR A 133 -18.28 16.26 5.47
CA THR A 133 -17.76 16.30 4.10
C THR A 133 -18.42 15.21 3.26
N LYS A 134 -18.60 15.49 1.97
CA LYS A 134 -19.00 14.50 0.96
C LYS A 134 -17.84 14.11 0.04
N ASP A 135 -16.64 14.61 0.33
CA ASP A 135 -15.45 14.28 -0.46
C ASP A 135 -14.98 12.84 -0.14
N PRO A 136 -14.97 11.92 -1.12
CA PRO A 136 -14.58 10.53 -0.91
C PRO A 136 -13.08 10.36 -0.57
N ILE A 137 -12.21 11.25 -1.04
CA ILE A 137 -10.79 11.24 -0.71
C ILE A 137 -10.62 11.59 0.76
N LEU A 138 -11.24 12.68 1.22
CA LEU A 138 -11.13 13.10 2.61
C LEU A 138 -11.74 12.06 3.57
N LEU A 139 -12.88 11.47 3.21
CA LEU A 139 -13.47 10.36 3.98
C LEU A 139 -12.53 9.15 4.03
N THR A 140 -11.87 8.82 2.91
CA THR A 140 -10.85 7.76 2.87
C THR A 140 -9.69 8.07 3.81
N GLU A 141 -9.19 9.30 3.84
CA GLU A 141 -8.11 9.71 4.76
C GLU A 141 -8.52 9.57 6.24
N PHE A 142 -9.76 9.93 6.59
CA PHE A 142 -10.27 9.71 7.96
C PHE A 142 -10.33 8.22 8.31
N VAL A 143 -10.83 7.38 7.40
CA VAL A 143 -10.85 5.93 7.60
C VAL A 143 -9.43 5.37 7.74
N ARG A 144 -8.49 5.79 6.90
CA ARG A 144 -7.08 5.37 6.99
C ARG A 144 -6.46 5.74 8.33
N ALA A 145 -6.70 6.97 8.81
CA ALA A 145 -6.25 7.40 10.13
C ALA A 145 -6.87 6.55 11.25
N ARG A 146 -8.16 6.19 11.16
CA ARG A 146 -8.79 5.27 12.11
C ARG A 146 -8.17 3.87 12.06
N LEU A 147 -7.73 3.42 10.88
CA LEU A 147 -7.05 2.16 10.66
C LEU A 147 -5.54 2.21 10.92
N ALA A 148 -5.00 3.26 11.55
CA ALA A 148 -3.57 3.45 11.80
C ALA A 148 -2.86 2.19 12.34
N ARG A 149 -3.45 1.49 13.32
CA ARG A 149 -2.88 0.24 13.86
C ARG A 149 -2.76 -0.85 12.80
N THR A 150 -3.79 -1.02 11.97
CA THR A 150 -3.82 -2.00 10.88
C THR A 150 -2.79 -1.68 9.81
N ILE A 151 -2.61 -0.39 9.51
CA ILE A 151 -1.68 0.07 8.48
C ILE A 151 -0.24 -0.04 8.99
N SER A 152 0.09 0.59 10.13
CA SER A 152 1.43 0.59 10.71
C SER A 152 1.96 -0.82 11.03
N THR A 153 1.12 -1.74 11.53
CA THR A 153 1.55 -3.12 11.85
C THR A 153 2.05 -3.88 10.62
N ARG A 154 1.60 -3.53 9.41
CA ARG A 154 2.02 -4.21 8.17
C ARG A 154 3.40 -3.80 7.69
N TYR A 155 3.90 -2.66 8.14
CA TYR A 155 5.15 -2.07 7.66
C TYR A 155 6.22 -1.96 8.74
N ARG A 156 5.88 -2.19 10.01
CA ARG A 156 6.84 -2.22 11.12
C ARG A 156 7.49 -3.60 11.27
N ASP A 157 8.70 -3.63 11.82
CA ASP A 157 9.41 -4.86 12.17
C ASP A 157 8.99 -5.44 13.54
N ALA A 158 9.64 -6.52 13.96
CA ALA A 158 9.37 -7.20 15.23
C ALA A 158 9.65 -6.33 16.46
N GLU A 159 10.50 -5.31 16.33
CA GLU A 159 10.84 -4.34 17.38
C GLU A 159 9.96 -3.07 17.32
N ASN A 160 8.86 -3.12 16.54
CA ASN A 160 7.95 -2.00 16.28
C ASN A 160 8.62 -0.79 15.61
N ARG A 161 9.69 -0.99 14.84
CA ARG A 161 10.34 0.06 14.05
C ARG A 161 9.75 0.10 12.65
N LEU A 162 9.37 1.29 12.20
CA LEU A 162 8.90 1.58 10.86
C LEU A 162 9.98 2.39 10.13
N TYR A 163 10.64 1.74 9.18
CA TYR A 163 11.69 2.36 8.36
C TYR A 163 11.07 3.09 7.19
N VAL A 164 11.39 4.37 7.04
CA VAL A 164 10.75 5.25 6.04
C VAL A 164 11.76 6.16 5.37
N VAL A 165 11.38 6.65 4.20
CA VAL A 165 11.94 7.86 3.60
C VAL A 165 10.99 9.03 3.89
N THR A 166 11.53 10.18 4.25
CA THR A 166 10.73 11.41 4.45
C THR A 166 10.95 12.41 3.33
N LEU A 167 10.06 13.39 3.20
CA LEU A 167 10.25 14.55 2.33
C LEU A 167 10.81 15.70 3.16
N ASP A 168 11.67 16.52 2.57
CA ASP A 168 12.04 17.78 3.19
C ASP A 168 10.85 18.77 3.17
N PRO A 169 10.76 19.72 4.11
CA PRO A 169 9.62 20.63 4.20
C PRO A 169 9.36 21.45 2.93
N THR A 170 10.40 21.85 2.20
CA THR A 170 10.23 22.66 0.99
C THR A 170 9.62 21.84 -0.15
N LEU A 171 9.99 20.57 -0.26
CA LEU A 171 9.35 19.63 -1.18
C LEU A 171 7.90 19.34 -0.76
N GLU A 172 7.60 19.19 0.53
CA GLU A 172 6.21 19.04 1.00
C GLU A 172 5.35 20.25 0.60
N ASP A 173 5.84 21.47 0.78
CA ASP A 173 5.14 22.70 0.40
C ASP A 173 4.93 22.80 -1.12
N ARG A 174 5.92 22.37 -1.90
CA ARG A 174 5.80 22.28 -3.36
C ARG A 174 4.75 21.26 -3.80
N VAL A 175 4.73 20.07 -3.19
CA VAL A 175 3.69 19.07 -3.44
C VAL A 175 2.33 19.64 -3.07
N ARG A 176 2.21 20.28 -1.91
CA ARG A 176 0.98 20.96 -1.44
C ARG A 176 0.47 21.99 -2.45
N ALA A 177 1.36 22.82 -3.01
CA ALA A 177 1.01 23.82 -4.00
C ALA A 177 0.73 23.24 -5.41
N GLY A 178 1.26 22.05 -5.71
CA GLY A 178 0.96 21.30 -6.95
C GLY A 178 -0.41 20.62 -6.96
N PHE A 179 -1.07 20.68 -5.82
CA PHE A 179 -2.43 20.33 -5.46
C PHE A 179 -3.56 21.34 -5.57
N GLU A 180 -4.72 20.99 -6.11
CA GLU A 180 -5.95 21.59 -5.62
C GLU A 180 -6.97 20.53 -5.21
N HIS A 181 -7.60 20.76 -4.07
CA HIS A 181 -8.71 19.95 -3.59
C HIS A 181 -9.97 20.82 -3.62
N ASN A 182 -10.94 20.45 -4.45
CA ASN A 182 -12.20 21.16 -4.58
C ASN A 182 -13.38 20.17 -4.57
N GLU A 183 -14.62 20.65 -4.68
CA GLU A 183 -15.83 19.79 -4.63
C GLU A 183 -15.87 18.68 -5.69
N ARG A 184 -15.06 18.77 -6.75
CA ARG A 184 -14.94 17.75 -7.80
C ARG A 184 -13.80 16.75 -7.55
N GLY A 185 -13.08 16.88 -6.44
CA GLY A 185 -12.01 15.99 -6.01
C GLY A 185 -10.63 16.65 -6.03
N LEU A 186 -9.62 15.79 -6.10
CA LEU A 186 -8.20 16.16 -6.13
C LEU A 186 -7.75 16.38 -7.58
N PHE A 187 -7.17 17.55 -7.85
CA PHE A 187 -6.63 17.93 -9.15
C PHE A 187 -5.13 18.21 -9.03
N ILE A 188 -4.33 17.46 -9.78
CA ILE A 188 -2.89 17.70 -9.87
C ILE A 188 -2.66 18.83 -10.88
N ARG A 189 -2.13 19.96 -10.39
CA ARG A 189 -1.70 21.12 -11.19
C ARG A 189 -0.22 21.14 -11.51
N MET A 190 0.53 20.22 -10.92
CA MET A 190 1.97 20.10 -11.14
C MET A 190 2.29 19.61 -12.55
N ALA A 191 3.27 20.24 -13.21
CA ALA A 191 3.72 19.82 -14.54
C ALA A 191 4.28 18.39 -14.53
N PRO A 192 4.01 17.56 -15.57
CA PRO A 192 4.46 16.16 -15.62
C PRO A 192 5.97 15.98 -15.41
N GLN A 193 6.79 16.89 -15.94
CA GLN A 193 8.25 16.84 -15.78
C GLN A 193 8.66 16.99 -14.31
N MET A 194 7.94 17.80 -13.53
CA MET A 194 8.18 17.95 -12.10
C MET A 194 7.77 16.68 -11.34
N ILE A 195 6.62 16.08 -11.67
CA ILE A 195 6.19 14.81 -11.08
C ILE A 195 7.25 13.72 -11.32
N GLU A 196 7.77 13.62 -12.55
CA GLU A 196 8.82 12.66 -12.89
C GLU A 196 10.12 12.90 -12.11
N LYS A 197 10.52 14.17 -11.90
CA LYS A 197 11.67 14.51 -11.05
C LYS A 197 11.45 14.06 -9.60
N ILE A 198 10.29 14.36 -9.03
CA ILE A 198 9.94 13.97 -7.65
C ILE A 198 9.92 12.44 -7.53
N CYS A 199 9.29 11.73 -8.46
CA CYS A 199 9.28 10.27 -8.50
C CYS A 199 10.69 9.69 -8.57
N ARG A 200 11.59 10.25 -9.40
CA ARG A 200 12.99 9.81 -9.46
C ARG A 200 13.74 10.05 -8.15
N ALA A 201 13.54 11.21 -7.53
CA ALA A 201 14.17 11.54 -6.25
C ALA A 201 13.69 10.62 -5.11
N ILE A 202 12.38 10.32 -5.08
CA ILE A 202 11.79 9.33 -4.17
C ILE A 202 12.39 7.95 -4.44
N ALA A 203 12.40 7.49 -5.69
CA ALA A 203 12.92 6.18 -6.10
C ALA A 203 14.35 5.94 -5.60
N ALA A 204 15.23 6.93 -5.78
CA ALA A 204 16.62 6.85 -5.34
C ALA A 204 16.77 6.72 -3.81
N GLN A 205 15.88 7.34 -3.02
CA GLN A 205 15.94 7.21 -1.57
C GLN A 205 15.32 5.88 -1.09
N VAL A 206 14.20 5.44 -1.68
CA VAL A 206 13.55 4.19 -1.28
C VAL A 206 14.32 2.95 -1.72
N GLU A 207 15.26 3.07 -2.68
CA GLU A 207 16.18 2.00 -3.05
C GLU A 207 16.98 1.48 -1.84
N LYS A 208 17.30 2.35 -0.88
CA LYS A 208 17.94 1.96 0.39
C LYS A 208 17.09 0.99 1.21
N LEU A 209 15.77 1.16 1.19
CA LEU A 209 14.83 0.26 1.86
C LEU A 209 14.77 -1.07 1.11
N THR A 210 14.59 -1.04 -0.21
CA THR A 210 14.46 -2.26 -1.01
C THR A 210 15.76 -3.08 -1.01
N ALA A 211 16.93 -2.43 -1.03
CA ALA A 211 18.23 -3.10 -0.91
C ALA A 211 18.42 -3.77 0.46
N ALA A 212 17.79 -3.24 1.51
CA ALA A 212 17.72 -3.85 2.83
C ALA A 212 16.56 -4.86 2.99
N ASN A 213 15.92 -5.25 1.88
CA ASN A 213 14.75 -6.12 1.83
C ASN A 213 13.56 -5.60 2.69
N ARG A 214 13.40 -4.27 2.75
CA ARG A 214 12.31 -3.58 3.45
C ARG A 214 11.31 -2.99 2.46
N PRO A 215 10.03 -2.83 2.84
CA PRO A 215 9.03 -2.18 2.00
C PRO A 215 9.44 -0.73 1.65
N PRO A 216 9.22 -0.25 0.42
CA PRO A 216 9.53 1.11 0.01
C PRO A 216 8.47 2.09 0.54
N VAL A 217 8.63 2.50 1.80
CA VAL A 217 7.69 3.40 2.48
C VAL A 217 8.19 4.83 2.46
N VAL A 218 7.32 5.75 2.04
CA VAL A 218 7.48 7.20 2.19
C VAL A 218 6.48 7.70 3.22
N LEU A 219 6.96 8.51 4.17
CA LEU A 219 6.16 9.10 5.24
C LEU A 219 6.06 10.62 5.05
N VAL A 220 4.83 11.14 5.04
CA VAL A 220 4.53 12.56 4.77
C VAL A 220 3.47 13.14 5.71
N SER A 221 3.30 14.47 5.68
CA SER A 221 2.15 15.11 6.32
C SER A 221 0.80 14.61 5.78
N PRO A 222 -0.24 14.50 6.63
CA PRO A 222 -1.58 14.04 6.19
C PRO A 222 -2.18 14.89 5.07
N GLN A 223 -1.81 16.17 5.00
CA GLN A 223 -2.34 17.10 4.02
C GLN A 223 -1.97 16.73 2.58
N ILE A 224 -0.81 16.09 2.37
CA ILE A 224 -0.28 15.81 1.02
C ILE A 224 -0.31 14.33 0.64
N ARG A 225 -0.68 13.43 1.56
CA ARG A 225 -0.55 11.97 1.39
C ARG A 225 -1.32 11.45 0.17
N ALA A 226 -2.60 11.77 0.07
CA ALA A 226 -3.45 11.35 -1.05
C ALA A 226 -2.91 11.87 -2.39
N ALA A 227 -2.50 13.13 -2.44
CA ALA A 227 -1.92 13.74 -3.63
C ALA A 227 -0.60 13.08 -4.04
N LEU A 228 0.30 12.87 -3.09
CA LEU A 228 1.57 12.21 -3.37
C LEU A 228 1.36 10.78 -3.86
N ARG A 229 0.40 10.03 -3.29
CA ARG A 229 0.04 8.70 -3.79
C ARG A 229 -0.44 8.75 -5.24
N GLU A 230 -1.34 9.68 -5.57
CA GLU A 230 -1.86 9.81 -6.93
C GLU A 230 -0.76 10.17 -7.94
N MET A 231 0.11 11.12 -7.59
CA MET A 231 1.23 11.55 -8.42
C MET A 231 2.25 10.42 -8.67
N THR A 232 2.48 9.57 -7.66
CA THR A 232 3.50 8.52 -7.72
C THR A 232 2.98 7.20 -8.27
N ALA A 233 1.67 6.94 -8.27
CA ALA A 233 1.08 5.64 -8.61
C ALA A 233 1.49 5.10 -9.99
N ALA A 234 1.59 5.97 -11.00
CA ALA A 234 1.95 5.58 -12.36
C ALA A 234 3.43 5.21 -12.53
N HIS A 235 4.32 5.87 -11.76
CA HIS A 235 5.77 5.71 -11.88
C HIS A 235 6.33 4.70 -10.86
N LEU A 236 5.71 4.61 -9.70
CA LEU A 236 6.14 3.83 -8.55
C LEU A 236 4.97 3.03 -7.97
N PRO A 237 4.44 2.03 -8.71
CA PRO A 237 3.23 1.31 -8.31
C PRO A 237 3.35 0.60 -6.95
N ASN A 238 4.57 0.16 -6.61
CA ASN A 238 4.90 -0.53 -5.37
C ASN A 238 5.20 0.41 -4.18
N LEU A 239 5.28 1.74 -4.42
CA LEU A 239 5.57 2.70 -3.36
C LEU A 239 4.41 2.76 -2.37
N VAL A 240 4.73 2.64 -1.08
CA VAL A 240 3.76 2.83 -0.01
C VAL A 240 3.87 4.26 0.50
N VAL A 241 2.78 5.04 0.39
CA VAL A 241 2.72 6.42 0.89
C VAL A 241 1.86 6.46 2.15
N LEU A 242 2.51 6.69 3.30
CA LEU A 242 1.86 6.81 4.61
C LEU A 242 1.88 8.25 5.09
N SER A 243 0.87 8.61 5.86
CA SER A 243 0.82 9.83 6.64
C SER A 243 1.23 9.57 8.09
N TYR A 244 1.68 10.61 8.79
CA TYR A 244 1.91 10.53 10.24
C TYR A 244 0.66 10.12 11.04
N ASN A 245 -0.55 10.37 10.53
CA ASN A 245 -1.80 9.96 11.19
C ASN A 245 -2.04 8.44 11.13
N GLU A 246 -1.33 7.72 10.27
CA GLU A 246 -1.45 6.27 10.12
C GLU A 246 -0.41 5.50 10.94
N VAL A 247 0.45 6.22 11.68
CA VAL A 247 1.48 5.64 12.54
C VAL A 247 1.02 5.69 13.98
N THR A 248 0.97 4.52 14.63
CA THR A 248 0.57 4.40 16.03
C THR A 248 1.68 4.87 16.98
N ARG A 249 1.31 5.32 18.18
CA ARG A 249 2.25 5.87 19.17
C ARG A 249 3.31 4.87 19.64
N ASP A 250 3.01 3.57 19.60
CA ASP A 250 3.94 2.49 19.93
C ASP A 250 4.91 2.14 18.79
N THR A 251 4.74 2.74 17.61
CA THR A 251 5.62 2.54 16.46
C THR A 251 6.74 3.57 16.46
N ARG A 252 8.00 3.10 16.43
CA ARG A 252 9.20 3.95 16.35
C ARG A 252 9.53 4.23 14.89
N ILE A 253 9.56 5.49 14.49
CA ILE A 253 9.89 5.87 13.12
C ILE A 253 11.41 5.95 12.97
N GLU A 254 11.96 5.25 11.99
CA GLU A 254 13.39 5.26 11.64
C GLU A 254 13.54 5.81 10.22
N SER A 255 13.98 7.07 10.09
CA SER A 255 14.20 7.66 8.76
C SER A 255 15.55 7.19 8.19
N VAL A 256 15.52 6.52 7.04
CA VAL A 256 16.73 6.04 6.34
C VAL A 256 17.23 7.04 5.28
N GLY A 257 16.47 8.09 5.03
CA GLY A 257 16.76 9.09 4.02
C GLY A 257 15.68 10.15 3.94
N MET A 258 16.08 11.30 3.40
CA MET A 258 15.18 12.41 3.13
C MET A 258 15.31 12.78 1.65
N VAL A 259 14.18 12.92 0.97
CA VAL A 259 14.12 13.45 -0.39
C VAL A 259 14.21 14.96 -0.26
N VAL A 260 15.24 15.54 -0.87
CA VAL A 260 15.48 16.98 -0.89
C VAL A 260 15.10 17.57 -2.24
N ASP A 261 14.50 18.75 -2.21
CA ASP A 261 14.30 19.58 -3.39
C ASP A 261 15.64 20.16 -3.89
N ASN A 262 16.14 19.63 -5.00
CA ASN A 262 17.40 20.08 -5.60
C ASN A 262 17.23 21.28 -6.56
N GLU A 263 16.11 21.99 -6.54
CA GLU A 263 15.92 23.21 -7.34
C GLU A 263 16.45 24.47 -6.64
N ARG A 264 17.76 24.48 -6.39
CA ARG A 264 18.55 25.72 -6.31
C ARG A 264 19.52 25.82 -7.48
#